data_AF-A0A1D2N7F6-F1
#
_entry.id   AF-A0A1D2N7F6-F1
#
_cell.length_a   1.000
_cell.length_b   1.000
_cell.length_c   1.000
_cell.angle_alpha   90.00
_cell.angle_beta   90.00
_cell.angle_gamma   90.00
#
_symmetry.space_group_name_H-M   'P 1'
#
loop_
_entity.id
_entity.type
_entity.pdbx_description
1 polymer ?
#
loop_
_entity_poly.entity_id
_entity_poly.type
_entity_poly.pdbx_seq_one_letter_code
_entity_poly.pdbx_strand_id
1 'polypeptide(L)'
;MIRSDFLASYLSGRNHSCTSIHGDRLQSQREMALLEFTTGKRQVLVATAVAARGLDIPKVAMVINYDLPNEIDEYVHRIGRTGRVGHTGKAISFYDDAQDSSLAPQLLSILKGAGQDVPDFLDGRASNGYGGGFEEGGFSSVDVRKGSAPAAAEADDDDW
;
A
#
# COMPACT_ATOMS: atom_id res chain seq x y z
N MET A 1 18.80 -12.26 -4.12
CA MET A 1 18.90 -12.46 -2.66
C MET A 1 20.17 -11.88 -2.01
N ILE A 2 21.14 -11.36 -2.78
CA ILE A 2 22.41 -10.79 -2.28
C ILE A 2 22.35 -9.26 -2.03
N ARG A 3 21.34 -8.56 -2.58
CA ARG A 3 21.25 -7.10 -2.54
C ARG A 3 21.08 -6.53 -1.12
N SER A 4 20.35 -7.23 -0.23
CA SER A 4 20.15 -6.78 1.16
C SER A 4 21.43 -6.82 1.98
N ASP A 5 22.24 -7.87 1.83
CA ASP A 5 23.52 -8.00 2.53
C ASP A 5 24.55 -7.01 1.98
N PHE A 6 24.57 -6.80 0.67
CA PHE A 6 25.41 -5.77 0.07
C PHE A 6 25.07 -4.39 0.62
N LEU A 7 23.78 -4.03 0.66
CA LEU A 7 23.34 -2.73 1.17
C LEU A 7 23.69 -2.56 2.66
N ALA A 8 23.45 -3.59 3.48
CA ALA A 8 23.84 -3.55 4.89
C ALA A 8 25.37 -3.43 5.07
N SER A 9 26.16 -4.18 4.31
CA SER A 9 27.62 -4.06 4.34
C SER A 9 28.09 -2.66 3.92
N TYR A 10 27.51 -2.10 2.86
CA TYR A 10 27.79 -0.76 2.37
C TYR A 10 27.48 0.33 3.41
N LEU A 11 26.35 0.20 4.12
CA LEU A 11 25.96 1.11 5.19
C LEU A 11 26.87 0.97 6.42
N SER A 12 27.23 -0.26 6.80
CA SER A 12 28.17 -0.54 7.88
C SER A 12 29.55 0.09 7.60
N GLY A 13 30.03 0.00 6.36
CA GLY A 13 31.28 0.63 5.93
C GLY A 13 31.26 2.17 5.99
N ARG A 14 30.07 2.78 6.12
CA ARG A 14 29.86 4.22 6.31
C ARG A 14 29.55 4.59 7.77
N ASN A 15 29.88 3.72 8.72
CA ASN A 15 29.63 3.91 10.16
C ASN A 15 28.14 3.97 10.55
N HIS A 16 27.24 3.41 9.73
CA HIS A 16 25.86 3.19 10.15
C HIS A 16 25.72 1.81 10.79
N SER A 17 25.23 1.75 12.03
CA SER A 17 24.97 0.47 12.69
C SER A 17 23.74 -0.20 12.09
N CYS A 18 23.94 -1.21 11.24
CA CYS A 18 22.87 -1.87 10.52
C CYS A 18 22.93 -3.40 10.59
N THR A 19 21.80 -4.04 10.31
CA THR A 19 21.65 -5.48 10.13
C THR A 19 20.70 -5.79 8.98
N SER A 20 20.62 -7.04 8.54
CA SER A 20 19.77 -7.47 7.41
C SER A 20 18.87 -8.65 7.77
N ILE A 21 17.69 -8.69 7.15
CA ILE A 21 16.73 -9.81 7.21
C ILE A 21 16.28 -10.17 5.78
N HIS A 22 16.59 -11.38 5.34
CA HIS A 22 16.23 -11.95 4.04
C HIS A 22 16.03 -13.47 4.17
N GLY A 23 15.44 -14.12 3.16
CA GLY A 23 15.02 -15.52 3.25
C GLY A 23 16.16 -16.55 3.31
N ASP A 24 17.40 -16.16 3.04
CA ASP A 24 18.58 -17.04 3.12
C ASP A 24 19.15 -17.11 4.54
N ARG A 25 18.64 -16.26 5.44
CA ARG A 25 18.99 -16.27 6.86
C ARG A 25 18.20 -17.35 7.57
N LEU A 26 18.85 -18.05 8.49
CA LEU A 26 18.17 -18.96 9.41
C LEU A 26 17.16 -18.19 10.28
N GLN A 27 16.09 -18.84 10.71
CA GLN A 27 15.07 -18.22 11.57
C GLN A 27 15.68 -17.59 12.83
N SER A 28 16.59 -18.29 13.50
CA SER A 28 17.31 -17.77 14.67
C SER A 28 18.15 -16.53 14.38
N GLN A 29 18.73 -16.42 13.17
CA GLN A 29 19.47 -15.23 12.74
C GLN A 29 18.52 -14.06 12.49
N ARG A 30 17.34 -14.31 11.91
CA ARG A 30 16.32 -13.29 11.68
C ARG A 30 15.80 -12.73 13.01
N GLU A 31 15.56 -13.60 14.00
CA GLU A 31 15.15 -13.22 15.36
C GLU A 31 16.23 -12.42 16.09
N MET A 32 17.50 -12.84 15.99
CA MET A 32 18.61 -12.09 16.57
C MET A 32 18.75 -10.70 15.94
N ALA A 33 18.69 -10.58 14.61
CA ALA A 33 18.75 -9.30 13.91
C ALA A 33 17.61 -8.35 14.35
N LEU A 34 16.41 -8.89 14.52
CA LEU A 34 15.26 -8.15 15.01
C LEU A 34 15.45 -7.70 16.48
N LEU A 35 15.99 -8.57 17.33
CA LEU A 35 16.33 -8.23 18.71
C LEU A 35 17.38 -7.12 18.78
N GLU A 36 18.44 -7.20 17.98
CA GLU A 36 19.46 -6.15 17.92
C GLU A 36 18.90 -4.81 17.43
N PHE A 37 17.97 -4.85 16.47
CA PHE A 37 17.30 -3.65 15.98
C PHE A 37 16.37 -3.03 17.02
N THR A 38 15.48 -3.83 17.61
CA THR A 38 14.53 -3.38 18.65
C THR A 38 15.20 -2.86 19.91
N THR A 39 16.35 -3.43 20.30
CA THR A 39 17.13 -2.97 21.45
C THR A 39 18.01 -1.76 21.14
N GLY A 40 18.02 -1.28 19.88
CA GLY A 40 18.80 -0.13 19.46
C GLY A 40 20.29 -0.40 19.24
N LYS A 41 20.76 -1.65 19.40
CA LYS A 41 22.14 -2.04 19.05
C LYS A 41 22.42 -1.79 17.57
N ARG A 42 21.42 -2.05 16.72
CA ARG A 42 21.40 -1.71 15.30
C ARG A 42 20.31 -0.69 15.06
N GLN A 43 20.66 0.45 14.45
CA GLN A 43 19.70 1.53 14.18
C GLN A 43 19.02 1.40 12.83
N VAL A 44 19.56 0.56 11.94
CA VAL A 44 19.04 0.33 10.60
C VAL A 44 18.81 -1.16 10.37
N LEU A 45 17.62 -1.50 9.89
CA LEU A 45 17.27 -2.86 9.48
C LEU A 45 16.96 -2.87 7.98
N VAL A 46 17.79 -3.57 7.20
CA VAL A 46 17.57 -3.79 5.77
C VAL A 46 16.78 -5.08 5.58
N ALA A 47 15.60 -5.01 4.97
CA ALA A 47 14.71 -6.17 4.85
C ALA A 47 14.26 -6.42 3.40
N THR A 48 13.99 -7.67 3.07
CA THR A 48 13.27 -8.07 1.85
C THR A 48 11.88 -8.61 2.19
N ALA A 49 10.92 -8.42 1.29
CA ALA A 49 9.49 -8.75 1.49
C ALA A 49 9.25 -10.18 2.02
N VAL A 50 9.96 -11.17 1.45
CA VAL A 50 9.82 -12.58 1.81
C VAL A 50 10.19 -12.84 3.27
N ALA A 51 11.15 -12.08 3.80
CA ALA A 51 11.70 -12.31 5.11
C ALA A 51 11.00 -11.53 6.23
N ALA A 52 9.99 -10.73 5.92
CA ALA A 52 9.12 -10.14 6.93
C ALA A 52 7.96 -11.07 7.31
N ARG A 53 7.61 -12.06 6.47
CA ARG A 53 6.51 -13.00 6.78
C ARG A 53 6.82 -13.81 8.04
N GLY A 54 5.87 -13.82 8.97
CA GLY A 54 5.98 -14.49 10.26
C GLY A 54 6.82 -13.76 11.31
N LEU A 55 7.34 -12.56 11.00
CA LEU A 55 8.04 -11.72 11.97
C LEU A 55 7.26 -10.44 12.23
N ASP A 56 7.03 -10.13 13.50
CA ASP A 56 6.45 -8.84 13.89
C ASP A 56 7.55 -7.77 13.90
N ILE A 57 7.69 -7.06 12.77
CA ILE A 57 8.62 -5.94 12.67
C ILE A 57 8.06 -4.78 13.51
N PRO A 58 8.81 -4.29 14.51
CA PRO A 58 8.38 -3.20 15.37
C PRO A 58 8.10 -1.96 14.55
N LYS A 59 7.30 -1.05 15.12
CA LYS A 59 7.07 0.24 14.45
C LYS A 59 8.28 1.15 14.61
N VAL A 60 8.56 1.92 13.57
CA VAL A 60 9.80 2.67 13.36
C VAL A 60 9.52 4.14 13.09
N ALA A 61 10.50 5.00 13.37
CA ALA A 61 10.41 6.43 13.07
C ALA A 61 10.44 6.72 11.56
N MET A 62 11.09 5.85 10.78
CA MET A 62 11.25 6.03 9.34
C MET A 62 11.20 4.71 8.59
N VAL A 63 10.54 4.73 7.44
CA VAL A 63 10.55 3.65 6.44
C VAL A 63 11.16 4.17 5.15
N ILE A 64 12.07 3.39 4.56
CA ILE A 64 12.67 3.69 3.26
C ILE A 64 12.40 2.52 2.32
N ASN A 65 11.62 2.76 1.26
CA ASN A 65 11.50 1.83 0.15
C ASN A 65 12.67 2.08 -0.80
N TYR A 66 13.73 1.29 -0.65
CA TYR A 66 14.88 1.34 -1.57
C TYR A 66 14.47 0.87 -2.97
N ASP A 67 13.75 -0.24 -3.04
CA ASP A 67 13.00 -0.68 -4.21
C ASP A 67 11.49 -0.66 -3.85
N LEU A 68 10.65 -0.12 -4.73
CA LEU A 68 9.20 -0.21 -4.57
C LEU A 68 8.73 -1.68 -4.66
N PRO A 69 7.65 -2.05 -3.96
CA PRO A 69 7.03 -3.36 -4.16
C PRO A 69 6.31 -3.41 -5.50
N ASN A 70 5.98 -4.61 -5.96
CA ASN A 70 5.21 -4.81 -7.19
C ASN A 70 3.70 -4.56 -7.00
N GLU A 71 3.22 -4.60 -5.74
CA GLU A 71 1.80 -4.50 -5.40
C GLU A 71 1.57 -3.34 -4.42
N ILE A 72 0.48 -2.60 -4.62
CA ILE A 72 0.20 -1.41 -3.81
C ILE A 72 -0.12 -1.75 -2.35
N ASP A 73 -0.76 -2.89 -2.11
CA ASP A 73 -1.08 -3.33 -0.75
C ASP A 73 0.19 -3.58 0.06
N GLU A 74 1.23 -4.10 -0.58
CA GLU A 74 2.53 -4.25 0.06
C GLU A 74 3.16 -2.89 0.37
N TYR A 75 3.02 -1.89 -0.52
CA TYR A 75 3.49 -0.53 -0.27
C TYR A 75 2.83 0.06 0.98
N VAL A 76 1.50 -0.04 1.09
CA VAL A 76 0.74 0.42 2.25
C VAL A 76 1.18 -0.28 3.54
N HIS A 77 1.35 -1.61 3.49
CA HIS A 77 1.84 -2.39 4.63
C HIS A 77 3.26 -2.00 5.10
N ARG A 78 4.14 -1.64 4.15
CA ARG A 78 5.51 -1.18 4.44
C ARG A 78 5.47 0.19 5.12
N ILE A 79 4.80 1.17 4.53
CA ILE A 79 4.76 2.53 5.12
C ILE A 79 3.99 2.57 6.44
N GLY A 80 3.02 1.67 6.64
CA GLY A 80 2.30 1.49 7.89
C GLY A 80 3.16 1.02 9.08
N ARG A 81 4.44 0.73 8.87
CA ARG A 81 5.42 0.51 9.95
C ARG A 81 5.82 1.79 10.65
N THR A 82 5.53 2.96 10.06
CA THR A 82 5.77 4.27 10.68
C THR A 82 4.47 5.06 10.88
N GLY A 83 4.53 6.18 11.61
CA GLY A 83 3.41 7.09 11.84
C GLY A 83 2.32 6.50 12.73
N ARG A 84 2.28 6.90 14.01
CA ARG A 84 1.23 6.48 14.96
C ARG A 84 0.57 7.69 15.61
N VAL A 85 -0.57 7.44 16.24
CA VAL A 85 -1.20 8.41 17.16
C VAL A 85 -0.15 8.93 18.15
N GLY A 86 0.05 10.24 18.16
CA GLY A 86 1.03 10.93 19.02
C GLY A 86 2.45 11.04 18.47
N HIS A 87 2.81 10.34 17.38
CA HIS A 87 4.15 10.40 16.79
C HIS A 87 4.11 10.39 15.25
N THR A 88 4.56 11.48 14.65
CA THR A 88 4.78 11.56 13.20
C THR A 88 5.88 10.60 12.76
N GLY A 89 5.60 9.88 11.68
CA GLY A 89 6.56 9.01 11.01
C GLY A 89 6.89 9.51 9.62
N LYS A 90 8.01 9.07 9.05
CA LYS A 90 8.41 9.43 7.68
C LYS A 90 8.53 8.20 6.80
N ALA A 91 7.89 8.22 5.64
CA ALA A 91 8.09 7.24 4.58
C ALA A 91 8.77 7.92 3.39
N ILE A 92 9.84 7.32 2.89
CA ILE A 92 10.56 7.77 1.68
C ILE A 92 10.60 6.61 0.72
N SER A 93 10.34 6.86 -0.56
CA SER A 93 10.43 5.84 -1.59
C SER A 93 11.29 6.35 -2.74
N PHE A 94 12.19 5.50 -3.21
CA PHE A 94 12.84 5.70 -4.49
C PHE A 94 11.94 5.15 -5.59
N TYR A 95 11.80 5.92 -6.66
CA TYR A 95 10.96 5.59 -7.81
C TYR A 95 11.85 5.60 -9.05
N ASP A 96 11.82 4.51 -9.80
CA ASP A 96 12.42 4.40 -11.13
C ASP A 96 11.31 4.13 -12.13
N ASP A 97 11.13 5.04 -13.09
CA ASP A 97 10.08 4.94 -14.09
C ASP A 97 10.16 3.67 -14.96
N ALA A 98 11.37 3.18 -15.21
CA ALA A 98 11.56 1.99 -16.02
C ALA A 98 11.05 0.72 -15.32
N GLN A 99 10.95 0.74 -13.98
CA GLN A 99 10.56 -0.42 -13.16
C GLN A 99 9.18 -0.25 -12.53
N ASP A 100 8.82 0.97 -12.10
CA ASP A 100 7.72 1.24 -11.18
C ASP A 100 6.49 1.89 -11.84
N SER A 101 6.53 2.09 -13.16
CA SER A 101 5.45 2.76 -13.90
C SER A 101 4.07 2.12 -13.73
N SER A 102 4.01 0.81 -13.49
CA SER A 102 2.76 0.08 -13.21
C SER A 102 2.11 0.48 -11.87
N LEU A 103 2.90 0.88 -10.87
CA LEU A 103 2.40 1.35 -9.57
C LEU A 103 2.01 2.82 -9.58
N ALA A 104 2.50 3.61 -10.55
CA ALA A 104 2.34 5.06 -10.56
C ALA A 104 0.89 5.55 -10.40
N PRO A 105 -0.13 5.00 -11.09
CA PRO A 105 -1.52 5.44 -10.92
C PRO A 105 -2.05 5.21 -9.49
N GLN A 106 -1.67 4.08 -8.89
CA GLN A 106 -2.12 3.70 -7.55
C GLN A 106 -1.39 4.53 -6.48
N LEU A 107 -0.09 4.77 -6.65
CA LEU A 107 0.69 5.67 -5.79
C LEU A 107 0.12 7.10 -5.83
N LEU A 108 -0.24 7.59 -7.02
CA LEU A 108 -0.87 8.91 -7.17
C LEU A 108 -2.17 9.01 -6.38
N SER A 109 -3.03 8.00 -6.48
CA SER A 109 -4.29 7.92 -5.73
C SER A 109 -4.05 7.98 -4.22
N ILE A 110 -3.07 7.22 -3.72
CA ILE A 110 -2.72 7.22 -2.30
C ILE A 110 -2.18 8.58 -1.84
N LEU A 111 -1.26 9.18 -2.59
CA LEU A 111 -0.67 10.47 -2.21
C LEU A 111 -1.72 11.58 -2.19
N LYS A 112 -2.59 11.64 -3.21
CA LYS A 112 -3.71 12.59 -3.25
C LYS A 112 -4.71 12.34 -2.12
N GLY A 113 -5.11 11.08 -1.91
CA GLY A 113 -6.05 10.70 -0.84
C GLY A 113 -5.53 10.99 0.57
N ALA A 114 -4.21 10.92 0.77
CA ALA A 114 -3.54 11.27 2.02
C ALA A 114 -3.16 12.76 2.14
N GLY A 115 -3.53 13.60 1.16
CA GLY A 115 -3.19 15.02 1.13
C GLY A 115 -1.69 15.30 1.12
N GLN A 116 -0.89 14.41 0.54
CA GLN A 116 0.55 14.58 0.39
C GLN A 116 0.88 15.36 -0.88
N ASP A 117 2.01 16.06 -0.87
CA ASP A 117 2.54 16.71 -2.07
C ASP A 117 2.89 15.65 -3.11
N VAL A 118 2.27 15.78 -4.29
CA VAL A 118 2.50 14.86 -5.42
C VAL A 118 3.64 15.42 -6.27
N PRO A 119 4.72 14.65 -6.50
CA PRO A 119 5.75 15.05 -7.45
C PRO A 119 5.22 15.13 -8.88
N ASP A 120 5.61 16.18 -9.63
CA ASP A 120 5.16 16.44 -11.01
C ASP A 120 5.34 15.24 -11.96
N PHE A 121 6.41 14.46 -11.75
CA PHE A 121 6.71 13.27 -12.56
C PHE A 121 5.68 12.14 -12.41
N LEU A 122 4.88 12.13 -11.34
CA LEU A 122 3.77 11.18 -11.14
C LEU A 122 2.46 11.72 -11.70
N ASP A 123 2.21 13.03 -11.58
CA ASP A 123 0.92 13.63 -11.97
C ASP A 123 0.74 13.66 -13.51
N GLY A 124 1.80 14.01 -14.26
CA GLY A 124 1.75 14.06 -15.72
C GLY A 124 1.68 12.68 -16.43
N ARG A 125 1.85 11.58 -15.69
CA ARG A 125 1.88 10.21 -16.23
C ARG A 125 0.58 9.44 -16.07
N ALA A 126 -0.19 9.73 -15.02
CA ALA A 126 -1.52 9.13 -14.87
C ALA A 126 -2.49 9.58 -15.98
N SER A 127 -2.31 10.80 -16.51
CA SER A 127 -3.09 11.33 -17.62
C SER A 127 -2.76 10.70 -18.98
N ASN A 128 -1.60 10.04 -19.12
CA ASN A 128 -1.11 9.53 -20.42
C ASN A 128 -1.30 8.01 -20.61
N GLY A 129 -1.94 7.33 -19.66
CA GLY A 129 -2.05 5.87 -19.61
C GLY A 129 -3.43 5.29 -19.26
N TYR A 130 -4.50 6.09 -19.31
CA TYR A 130 -5.88 5.61 -19.10
C TYR A 130 -6.84 6.16 -20.16
N GLY A 131 -6.71 5.64 -21.38
CA GLY A 131 -7.79 5.59 -22.36
C GLY A 131 -8.60 4.32 -22.15
N GLY A 132 -9.30 4.21 -21.03
CA GLY A 132 -10.21 3.11 -20.72
C GLY A 132 -11.42 3.70 -19.99
N GLY A 133 -12.50 3.90 -20.74
CA GLY A 133 -13.70 4.58 -20.27
C GLY A 133 -14.28 3.93 -19.01
N PHE A 134 -14.40 4.74 -17.96
CA PHE A 134 -15.40 4.50 -16.92
C PHE A 134 -16.68 5.17 -17.40
N GLU A 135 -17.62 4.36 -17.90
CA GLU A 135 -19.03 4.75 -18.02
C GLU A 135 -19.60 4.95 -16.63
N GLU A 136 -19.67 6.21 -16.19
CA GLU A 136 -20.59 6.64 -15.16
C GLU A 136 -22.02 6.55 -15.70
N GLY A 137 -22.83 5.69 -15.08
CA GLY A 137 -24.29 5.81 -15.07
C GLY A 137 -25.03 4.66 -15.75
N GLY A 138 -25.43 3.65 -14.97
CA GLY A 138 -26.38 2.66 -15.47
C GLY A 138 -26.54 1.37 -14.67
N PHE A 139 -26.75 1.41 -13.35
CA PHE A 139 -27.39 0.28 -12.68
C PHE A 139 -28.89 0.30 -13.01
N SER A 140 -29.21 -0.24 -14.18
CA SER A 140 -30.58 -0.61 -14.56
C SER A 140 -31.03 -1.78 -13.69
N SER A 141 -31.60 -1.47 -12.52
CA SER A 141 -32.46 -2.40 -11.79
C SER A 141 -33.75 -2.53 -12.59
N VAL A 142 -33.95 -3.67 -13.23
CA VAL A 142 -35.20 -3.99 -13.93
C VAL A 142 -36.26 -4.33 -12.87
N ASP A 143 -37.09 -3.35 -12.51
CA ASP A 143 -38.28 -3.54 -11.67
C ASP A 143 -39.40 -4.26 -12.45
N VAL A 144 -39.58 -5.56 -12.22
CA VAL A 144 -40.61 -6.40 -12.86
C VAL A 144 -41.94 -6.36 -12.07
N ARG A 145 -42.41 -5.19 -11.63
CA ARG A 145 -43.78 -5.04 -11.08
C ARG A 145 -44.34 -3.64 -11.29
N LYS A 146 -44.75 -3.30 -12.51
CA LYS A 146 -45.82 -2.30 -12.69
C LYS A 146 -46.49 -2.41 -14.07
N GLY A 147 -47.48 -3.29 -14.16
CA GLY A 147 -48.57 -3.14 -15.13
C GLY A 147 -49.65 -2.23 -14.55
N SER A 148 -49.86 -1.08 -15.21
CA SER A 148 -51.03 -0.19 -15.13
C SER A 148 -52.34 -0.99 -15.33
N ALA A 149 -53.54 -0.65 -14.83
CA ALA A 149 -54.16 0.55 -14.24
C ALA A 149 -55.47 0.11 -13.51
N PRO A 150 -56.10 0.94 -12.66
CA PRO A 150 -57.37 0.60 -12.02
C PRO A 150 -58.56 0.79 -12.99
N ALA A 151 -59.43 -0.22 -13.07
CA ALA A 151 -60.74 -0.12 -13.70
C ALA A 151 -61.79 0.36 -12.67
N ALA A 152 -62.80 1.03 -13.21
CA ALA A 152 -63.81 1.85 -12.55
C ALA A 152 -64.54 1.22 -11.36
N ALA A 153 -64.95 2.10 -10.45
CA ALA A 153 -65.99 1.83 -9.47
C ALA A 153 -67.35 1.76 -10.16
N GLU A 154 -68.03 0.61 -10.02
CA GLU A 154 -69.48 0.51 -10.10
C GLU A 154 -69.98 0.14 -8.72
N ALA A 155 -70.98 0.90 -8.27
CA ALA A 155 -71.76 0.66 -7.07
C ALA A 155 -72.88 -0.33 -7.40
N ASP A 156 -73.21 -1.21 -6.45
CA ASP A 156 -74.49 -1.87 -6.21
C ASP A 156 -74.29 -2.57 -4.84
N ASP A 157 -74.81 -2.03 -3.74
CA ASP A 157 -76.18 -2.21 -3.21
C ASP A 157 -76.44 -3.66 -2.71
N ASP A 158 -76.95 -3.71 -1.46
CA ASP A 158 -77.65 -4.83 -0.79
C ASP A 158 -76.77 -6.01 -0.27
N ASP A 159 -76.95 -6.62 0.91
CA ASP A 159 -78.07 -6.68 1.86
C ASP A 159 -77.59 -7.36 3.18
N TRP A 160 -78.07 -6.85 4.33
CA TRP A 160 -78.13 -7.37 5.73
C TRP A 160 -77.00 -8.20 6.38
#